data_AF-A0A7J4CQQ5-F1
#
_entry.id   AF-A0A7J4CQQ5-F1
#
_cell.length_a   1.000
_cell.length_b   1.000
_cell.length_c   1.000
_cell.angle_alpha   90.00
_cell.angle_beta   90.00
_cell.angle_gamma   90.00
#
_symmetry.space_group_name_H-M   'P 1'
#
loop_
_entity.id
_entity.type
_entity.pdbx_description
1 polymer ?
#
loop_
_entity_poly.entity_id
_entity_poly.type
_entity_poly.pdbx_seq_one_letter_code
_entity_poly.pdbx_strand_id
1 'polypeptide(L)'
;ELVKISPTKIPRLIGKDGSMIQTIEAATNATITVGQNGLVVLKCDNSTSLKKAIEAVKIMDSMLDDTNVEEKIQNILDENN
;
A
#
# COMPACT_ATOMS: atom_id res chain seq x y z
N GLU A 1 3.75 10.14 -6.48
CA GLU A 1 2.30 10.34 -6.33
C GLU A 1 1.93 10.61 -4.89
N LEU A 2 0.91 11.43 -4.67
CA LEU A 2 0.34 11.69 -3.34
C LEU A 2 -1.09 11.13 -3.29
N VAL A 3 -1.35 10.29 -2.30
CA VAL A 3 -2.64 9.63 -2.08
C VAL A 3 -3.15 9.99 -0.70
N LYS A 4 -4.45 10.28 -0.60
CA LYS A 4 -5.11 10.53 0.69
C LYS A 4 -5.91 9.30 1.08
N ILE A 5 -5.74 8.85 2.31
CA ILE A 5 -6.49 7.74 2.93
C ILE A 5 -7.13 8.18 4.24
N SER A 6 -8.06 7.37 4.72
CA SER A 6 -8.66 7.59 6.05
C SER A 6 -7.62 7.39 7.15
N PRO A 7 -7.45 8.33 8.11
CA PRO A 7 -6.49 8.18 9.20
C PRO A 7 -6.69 6.92 10.04
N THR A 8 -7.94 6.43 10.13
CA THR A 8 -8.31 5.16 10.79
C THR A 8 -7.68 3.92 10.13
N LYS A 9 -7.29 4.02 8.86
CA LYS A 9 -6.68 2.94 8.08
C LYS A 9 -5.15 2.98 8.11
N ILE A 10 -4.54 4.07 8.59
CA ILE A 10 -3.08 4.22 8.68
C ILE A 10 -2.42 3.06 9.46
N PRO A 11 -2.88 2.68 10.67
CA PRO A 11 -2.25 1.59 11.41
C PRO A 11 -2.32 0.25 10.68
N ARG A 12 -3.41 0.01 9.94
CA ARG A 12 -3.59 -1.20 9.12
C ARG A 12 -2.65 -1.19 7.91
N LEU A 13 -2.51 -0.04 7.23
CA LEU A 13 -1.58 0.13 6.11
C LEU A 13 -0.13 -0.08 6.53
N ILE A 14 0.26 0.43 7.70
CA ILE A 14 1.59 0.17 8.27
C ILE A 14 1.75 -1.33 8.55
N GLY A 15 0.69 -1.98 9.04
CA GLY A 15 0.76 -3.36 9.49
C GLY A 15 1.49 -3.48 10.83
N LYS A 16 1.61 -4.70 11.34
CA LYS A 16 2.32 -4.95 12.60
C LYS A 16 3.81 -4.65 12.40
N ASP A 17 4.35 -3.70 13.16
CA ASP A 17 5.74 -3.25 13.09
C ASP A 17 6.18 -2.72 11.69
N GLY A 18 5.25 -2.28 10.85
CA GLY A 18 5.59 -1.80 9.51
C GLY A 18 5.68 -2.90 8.45
N SER A 19 5.29 -4.14 8.77
CA SER A 19 5.42 -5.29 7.87
C SER A 19 4.76 -5.08 6.51
N MET A 20 3.56 -4.48 6.49
CA MET A 20 2.77 -4.33 5.27
C MET A 20 3.38 -3.30 4.33
N ILE A 21 3.83 -2.16 4.86
CA ILE A 21 4.53 -1.16 4.05
C ILE A 21 5.80 -1.79 3.47
N GLN A 22 6.59 -2.49 4.29
CA GLN A 22 7.81 -3.14 3.81
C GLN A 22 7.54 -4.17 2.70
N THR A 23 6.46 -4.96 2.79
CA THR A 23 6.08 -5.89 1.72
C THR A 23 5.76 -5.16 0.42
N ILE A 24 4.97 -4.07 0.48
CA ILE A 24 4.62 -3.30 -0.70
C ILE A 24 5.87 -2.60 -1.28
N GLU A 25 6.71 -2.01 -0.43
CA GLU A 25 7.97 -1.39 -0.84
C GLU A 25 8.92 -2.41 -1.48
N ALA A 26 9.08 -3.60 -0.89
CA ALA A 26 9.95 -4.66 -1.41
C ALA A 26 9.44 -5.23 -2.74
N ALA A 27 8.13 -5.43 -2.89
CA ALA A 27 7.55 -5.98 -4.11
C ALA A 27 7.48 -4.97 -5.26
N THR A 28 7.23 -3.69 -4.96
CA THR A 28 7.13 -2.65 -6.00
C THR A 28 8.43 -1.89 -6.23
N ASN A 29 9.40 -2.01 -5.32
CA ASN A 29 10.59 -1.17 -5.26
C ASN A 29 10.24 0.33 -5.20
N ALA A 30 9.10 0.65 -4.58
CA ALA A 30 8.66 2.02 -4.32
C ALA A 30 8.98 2.41 -2.88
N THR A 31 9.22 3.70 -2.63
CA THR A 31 9.30 4.29 -1.29
C THR A 31 7.94 4.84 -0.91
N ILE A 32 7.42 4.43 0.23
CA ILE A 32 6.11 4.82 0.75
C ILE A 32 6.31 5.56 2.07
N THR A 33 5.88 6.83 2.11
CA THR A 33 5.91 7.65 3.32
C THR A 33 4.49 7.92 3.77
N VAL A 34 4.13 7.47 4.97
CA VAL A 34 2.79 7.65 5.54
C VAL A 34 2.82 8.75 6.61
N GLY A 35 2.03 9.81 6.38
CA GLY A 35 1.78 10.85 7.36
C GLY A 35 0.57 10.52 8.24
N GLN A 36 0.66 10.83 9.54
CA GLN A 36 -0.44 10.65 10.50
C GLN A 36 -1.71 11.44 10.16
N ASN A 37 -1.61 12.40 9.25
CA ASN A 37 -2.73 13.18 8.70
C ASN A 37 -3.50 12.45 7.56
N GLY A 38 -3.14 11.20 7.26
CA GLY A 38 -3.76 10.42 6.18
C GLY A 38 -3.20 10.73 4.79
N LEU A 39 -2.09 11.45 4.70
CA LEU A 39 -1.37 11.65 3.44
C LEU A 39 -0.29 10.59 3.27
N VAL A 40 -0.36 9.87 2.17
CA VAL A 40 0.62 8.85 1.76
C VAL A 40 1.34 9.34 0.52
N VAL A 41 2.66 9.45 0.59
CA VAL A 41 3.52 9.81 -0.53
C VAL A 41 4.17 8.54 -1.05
N LEU A 42 3.94 8.24 -2.32
CA LEU A 42 4.57 7.12 -3.02
C LEU A 42 5.57 7.65 -4.03
N LYS A 43 6.82 7.20 -3.94
CA LYS A 43 7.90 7.55 -4.86
C LYS A 43 8.44 6.27 -5.48
N CYS A 44 8.40 6.17 -6.80
CA CYS A 44 8.96 5.04 -7.54
C CYS A 44 9.43 5.51 -8.91
N ASP A 45 10.52 4.92 -9.40
CA ASP A 45 11.07 5.24 -10.72
C ASP A 45 10.29 4.52 -11.83
N ASN A 46 9.58 3.44 -11.51
CA ASN A 46 8.78 2.66 -12.46
C ASN A 46 7.29 3.01 -12.35
N SER A 47 6.69 3.46 -13.46
CA SER A 47 5.26 3.80 -13.53
C SER A 47 4.34 2.62 -13.24
N THR A 48 4.74 1.39 -13.59
CA THR A 48 3.94 0.18 -13.34
C THR A 48 3.90 -0.14 -11.85
N SER A 49 5.07 -0.14 -11.20
CA SER A 49 5.21 -0.32 -9.75
C SER A 49 4.45 0.75 -8.96
N LEU A 50 4.53 2.00 -9.39
CA LEU A 50 3.82 3.12 -8.75
C LEU A 50 2.30 2.89 -8.78
N LYS A 51 1.74 2.45 -9.91
CA LYS A 51 0.31 2.15 -10.02
C LYS A 51 -0.10 1.01 -9.10
N LYS A 52 0.68 -0.08 -9.03
CA LYS A 52 0.43 -1.21 -8.12
C LYS A 52 0.40 -0.75 -6.66
N ALA A 53 1.37 0.07 -6.25
CA ALA A 53 1.43 0.57 -4.89
C ALA A 53 0.23 1.48 -4.54
N ILE A 54 -0.19 2.35 -5.47
CA ILE A 54 -1.39 3.18 -5.30
C ILE A 54 -2.65 2.32 -5.20
N GLU A 55 -2.77 1.29 -6.03
CA GLU A 55 -3.90 0.37 -6.05
C GLU A 55 -3.99 -0.44 -4.76
N ALA A 56 -2.88 -0.98 -4.26
CA ALA A 56 -2.80 -1.65 -2.97
C ALA A 56 -3.29 -0.75 -1.82
N VAL A 57 -2.81 0.50 -1.76
CA VAL A 57 -3.23 1.48 -0.75
C VAL A 57 -4.73 1.80 -0.86
N LYS A 58 -5.26 1.93 -2.08
CA LYS A 58 -6.69 2.17 -2.30
C LYS A 58 -7.57 0.99 -1.89
N ILE A 59 -7.13 -0.24 -2.16
CA ILE A 59 -7.85 -1.45 -1.76
C ILE A 59 -7.89 -1.54 -0.23
N MET A 60 -6.79 -1.22 0.46
CA MET A 60 -6.75 -1.18 1.93
C MET A 60 -7.69 -0.11 2.52
N ASP A 61 -7.81 1.04 1.86
CA ASP A 61 -8.73 2.10 2.30
C ASP A 61 -10.19 1.70 2.05
N SER A 62 -10.48 1.08 0.90
CA SER A 62 -11.82 0.71 0.47
C SER A 62 -12.40 -0.55 1.15
N MET A 63 -11.57 -1.48 1.62
CA MET A 63 -12.05 -2.72 2.26
C MET A 63 -12.12 -2.55 3.78
N LEU A 64 -13.32 -2.75 4.33
CA LEU A 64 -13.60 -2.53 5.74
C LEU A 64 -13.11 -3.69 6.62
N ASP A 65 -13.35 -4.95 6.25
CA ASP A 65 -13.20 -6.06 7.22
C ASP A 65 -12.76 -7.41 6.61
N ASP A 66 -12.26 -7.45 5.38
CA ASP A 66 -11.90 -8.72 4.77
C ASP A 66 -10.50 -9.20 5.17
N THR A 67 -10.44 -10.40 5.75
CA THR A 67 -9.21 -11.20 5.95
C THR A 67 -8.45 -11.40 4.63
N ASN A 68 -9.12 -11.24 3.49
CA ASN A 68 -8.57 -11.43 2.15
C ASN A 68 -7.87 -10.19 1.57
N VAL A 69 -7.78 -9.08 2.32
CA VAL A 69 -7.09 -7.86 1.85
C VAL A 69 -5.60 -8.13 1.65
N GLU A 70 -4.95 -8.85 2.56
CA GLU A 70 -3.54 -9.23 2.43
C GLU A 70 -3.29 -10.06 1.18
N GLU A 71 -4.09 -11.11 0.97
CA GLU A 71 -3.97 -12.00 -0.17
C GLU A 71 -4.20 -11.27 -1.51
N LYS A 72 -5.15 -10.34 -1.57
CA LYS A 72 -5.38 -9.51 -2.76
C LYS A 72 -4.21 -8.59 -3.06
N ILE A 73 -3.65 -7.95 -2.03
CA ILE A 73 -2.47 -7.09 -2.20
C ILE A 73 -1.31 -7.95 -2.70
N GLN A 74 -1.08 -9.10 -2.08
CA GLN A 74 -0.03 -10.03 -2.48
C GLN A 74 -0.19 -10.47 -3.95
N ASN A 75 -1.41 -10.82 -4.38
CA ASN A 75 -1.67 -11.18 -5.78
C ASN A 75 -1.38 -10.03 -6.76
N ILE A 76 -1.77 -8.80 -6.45
CA ILE A 76 -1.48 -7.62 -7.29
C ILE A 76 0.02 -7.36 -7.38
N LEU A 77 0.73 -7.58 -6.28
CA LEU A 77 2.18 -7.44 -6.21
C LEU A 77 2.89 -8.56 -6.99
N ASP A 78 2.41 -9.80 -6.88
CA ASP A 78 3.00 -11.02 -7.46
C ASP A 78 2.65 -11.25 -8.95
N GLU A 79 1.61 -10.59 -9.50
CA GLU A 79 1.14 -10.70 -10.90
C GLU A 79 2.15 -10.24 -11.98
N ASN A 80 3.46 -10.42 -11.79
CA ASN A 80 4.52 -10.03 -12.72
C ASN A 80 5.63 -11.09 -12.93
N ASN A 81 5.41 -12.38 -12.59
CA ASN A 81 6.28 -13.47 -13.07
C ASN A 81 5.76 -14.07 -14.38
#